data_AF-A0A931PHI8-F1
#
_entry.id   AF-A0A931PHI8-F1
#
_cell.length_a   1.000
_cell.length_b   1.000
_cell.length_c   1.000
_cell.angle_alpha   90.00
_cell.angle_beta   90.00
_cell.angle_gamma   90.00
#
_symmetry.space_group_name_H-M   'P 1'
#
loop_
_entity.id
_entity.type
_entity.pdbx_description
1 polymer ?
#
loop_
_entity_poly.entity_id
_entity_poly.type
_entity_poly.pdbx_seq_one_letter_code
_entity_poly.pdbx_strand_id
1 'polypeptide(L)'
;MTPDPKDKFVGIQISPISFIDEGVDAVLDTLQHRVGVNVLMLGTVSWLGLKTGRSISHQLDGWPDHGVPEPFTMRGGAYFNPDPRYYTKTLIKDFRARDAEMEGKDILDLVLPAAHARGMKVYVELMEPFFKYAGHGSVNNIEIPGLAQVMEVDVYGRRKDEPSTSNPDYRNWIHAIIEDQVRNHAIDGIMWCNERNSPLDQMMQGQAPGDFSEPARREALDRGIDVEACRRACIAMHEFMQAAIAGEEFDDGAFITFLRVLMDNPALLVWERFWLERNKDLDRELYGLVKWCKPGMPFGLNVWNRNHFNIFRRAQWPWAEQTMYADWVKPITYQHQSGEIWAKEFGFFQRTILRDFDPGTAAAVMQAMLGLKEAPLDQVIQAGMDPDTYVYGQCADAVRGVHGKAKVYMGLGIDAPRVRADQAKCTPDIAYRSVMATYRAGGQGIVLAPNYASMHLTNLDGVARALDELGLKA
;
A
#
# COMPACT_ATOMS: atom_id res chain seq x y z
N MET A 1 19.46 6.02 19.19
CA MET A 1 18.80 7.08 19.98
C MET A 1 17.79 6.38 20.85
N THR A 2 17.76 6.64 22.16
CA THR A 2 16.70 6.10 23.03
C THR A 2 15.41 6.86 22.72
N PRO A 3 14.28 6.18 22.42
CA PRO A 3 13.04 6.86 22.08
C PRO A 3 12.45 7.58 23.30
N ASP A 4 11.79 8.73 23.09
CA ASP A 4 11.08 9.46 24.15
C ASP A 4 9.64 8.93 24.25
N PRO A 5 9.19 8.42 25.42
CA PRO A 5 7.81 7.97 25.63
C PRO A 5 6.76 9.04 25.32
N LYS A 6 7.08 10.34 25.40
CA LYS A 6 6.17 11.44 25.05
C LYS A 6 5.90 11.53 23.55
N ASP A 7 6.86 11.09 22.74
CA ASP A 7 6.79 11.10 21.28
C ASP A 7 6.35 9.73 20.72
N LYS A 8 5.90 8.81 21.59
CA LYS A 8 5.52 7.45 21.22
C LYS A 8 4.52 7.45 20.05
N PHE A 9 4.87 6.68 19.02
CA PHE A 9 3.98 6.35 17.91
C PHE A 9 4.01 4.84 17.65
N VAL A 10 3.04 4.13 18.22
CA VAL A 10 2.81 2.69 18.01
C VAL A 10 1.41 2.56 17.43
N GLY A 11 1.37 2.52 16.10
CA GLY A 11 0.17 2.36 15.32
C GLY A 11 -0.21 0.89 15.09
N ILE A 12 -1.49 0.62 14.87
CA ILE A 12 -1.95 -0.66 14.33
C ILE A 12 -3.03 -0.46 13.27
N GLN A 13 -2.89 -1.15 12.14
CA GLN A 13 -3.93 -1.23 11.12
C GLN A 13 -5.05 -2.13 11.61
N ILE A 14 -6.27 -1.60 11.63
CA ILE A 14 -7.40 -2.30 12.22
C ILE A 14 -8.67 -2.10 11.39
N SER A 15 -9.31 -3.23 11.10
CA SER A 15 -10.58 -3.29 10.39
C SER A 15 -11.79 -3.00 11.28
N PRO A 16 -12.90 -2.51 10.69
CA PRO A 16 -14.19 -2.44 11.37
C PRO A 16 -14.62 -3.78 11.97
N ILE A 17 -14.39 -4.91 11.28
CA ILE A 17 -14.85 -6.23 11.71
C ILE A 17 -14.29 -6.64 13.08
N SER A 18 -13.07 -6.21 13.44
CA SER A 18 -12.50 -6.48 14.76
C SER A 18 -13.36 -5.93 15.90
N PHE A 19 -13.89 -4.73 15.74
CA PHE A 19 -14.77 -4.11 16.75
C PHE A 19 -16.16 -4.75 16.78
N ILE A 20 -16.62 -5.28 15.64
CA ILE A 20 -17.90 -5.97 15.54
C ILE A 20 -17.83 -7.36 16.19
N ASP A 21 -16.74 -8.10 15.94
CA ASP A 21 -16.54 -9.45 16.43
C ASP A 21 -16.21 -9.49 17.93
N GLU A 22 -15.40 -8.56 18.41
CA GLU A 22 -14.80 -8.63 19.75
C GLU A 22 -15.36 -7.57 20.72
N GLY A 23 -15.99 -6.52 20.19
CA GLY A 23 -16.45 -5.36 20.97
C GLY A 23 -15.36 -4.30 21.16
N VAL A 24 -15.79 -3.03 21.26
CA VAL A 24 -14.88 -1.87 21.26
C VAL A 24 -13.92 -1.89 22.44
N ASP A 25 -14.45 -2.00 23.66
CA ASP A 25 -13.61 -1.91 24.87
C ASP A 25 -12.57 -3.04 24.93
N ALA A 26 -12.96 -4.28 24.61
CA ALA A 26 -12.07 -5.44 24.65
C ALA A 26 -10.88 -5.30 23.68
N VAL A 27 -11.16 -4.84 22.46
CA VAL A 27 -10.11 -4.58 21.45
C VAL A 27 -9.17 -3.47 21.93
N LEU A 28 -9.73 -2.33 22.36
CA LEU A 28 -8.91 -1.20 22.80
C LEU A 28 -8.05 -1.54 24.03
N ASP A 29 -8.62 -2.24 25.01
CA ASP A 29 -7.90 -2.66 26.22
C ASP A 29 -6.78 -3.64 25.88
N THR A 30 -7.04 -4.60 24.97
CA THR A 30 -6.01 -5.54 24.49
C THR A 30 -4.86 -4.80 23.81
N LEU A 31 -5.17 -3.92 22.87
CA LEU A 31 -4.18 -3.18 22.10
C LEU A 31 -3.37 -2.24 22.99
N GLN A 32 -4.02 -1.53 23.91
CA GLN A 32 -3.35 -0.59 24.80
C GLN A 32 -2.49 -1.32 25.84
N HIS A 33 -3.05 -2.29 26.57
CA HIS A 33 -2.39 -2.86 27.75
C HIS A 33 -1.48 -4.05 27.43
N ARG A 34 -1.90 -4.95 26.54
CA ARG A 34 -1.08 -6.12 26.18
C ARG A 34 0.05 -5.71 25.24
N VAL A 35 -0.27 -4.94 24.21
CA VAL A 35 0.67 -4.64 23.12
C VAL A 35 1.38 -3.31 23.31
N GLY A 36 0.71 -2.29 23.84
CA GLY A 36 1.26 -0.93 23.97
C GLY A 36 0.96 -0.03 22.77
N VAL A 37 -0.11 -0.30 22.01
CA VAL A 37 -0.59 0.57 20.92
C VAL A 37 -1.16 1.87 21.48
N ASN A 38 -0.90 2.99 20.80
CA ASN A 38 -1.52 4.29 21.11
C ASN A 38 -2.14 4.99 19.91
N VAL A 39 -2.04 4.43 18.70
CA VAL A 39 -2.67 4.97 17.49
C VAL A 39 -3.39 3.83 16.75
N LEU A 40 -4.66 4.04 16.43
CA LEU A 40 -5.43 3.15 15.55
C LEU A 40 -5.37 3.70 14.13
N MET A 41 -5.05 2.84 13.15
CA MET A 41 -5.17 3.14 11.73
C MET A 41 -6.42 2.42 11.23
N LEU A 42 -7.55 3.11 11.29
CA LEU A 42 -8.88 2.54 11.13
C LEU A 42 -9.30 2.55 9.66
N GLY A 43 -9.52 1.37 9.07
CA GLY A 43 -10.02 1.26 7.70
C GLY A 43 -11.46 1.76 7.57
N THR A 44 -11.66 2.90 6.93
CA THR A 44 -12.99 3.54 6.81
C THR A 44 -13.65 3.34 5.45
N VAL A 45 -12.88 3.05 4.40
CA VAL A 45 -13.41 2.70 3.06
C VAL A 45 -12.53 1.62 2.44
N SER A 46 -13.11 0.48 2.06
CA SER A 46 -12.37 -0.62 1.45
C SER A 46 -13.29 -1.69 0.84
N TRP A 47 -12.77 -2.38 -0.18
CA TRP A 47 -13.28 -3.63 -0.74
C TRP A 47 -12.21 -4.74 -0.70
N LEU A 48 -11.14 -4.54 0.06
CA LEU A 48 -10.04 -5.49 0.23
C LEU A 48 -10.23 -6.31 1.51
N GLY A 49 -10.43 -7.63 1.39
CA GLY A 49 -10.61 -8.53 2.54
C GLY A 49 -9.45 -8.43 3.54
N LEU A 50 -8.22 -8.26 3.04
CA LEU A 50 -7.04 -8.04 3.89
C LEU A 50 -7.17 -6.82 4.82
N LYS A 51 -7.91 -5.78 4.43
CA LYS A 51 -8.00 -4.50 5.16
C LYS A 51 -9.19 -4.42 6.09
N THR A 52 -10.32 -5.02 5.70
CA THR A 52 -11.60 -4.82 6.38
C THR A 52 -12.32 -6.10 6.73
N GLY A 53 -11.78 -7.26 6.33
CA GLY A 53 -12.28 -8.59 6.68
C GLY A 53 -11.41 -9.33 7.69
N ARG A 54 -11.78 -10.59 7.93
CA ARG A 54 -11.04 -11.54 8.77
C ARG A 54 -9.84 -12.14 8.01
N SER A 55 -8.99 -12.89 8.71
CA SER A 55 -7.81 -13.53 8.12
C SER A 55 -8.11 -14.29 6.82
N ILE A 56 -7.44 -13.89 5.73
CA ILE A 56 -7.59 -14.50 4.39
C ILE A 56 -6.65 -15.67 4.15
N SER A 57 -5.64 -15.88 5.00
CA SER A 57 -4.67 -16.97 4.92
C SER A 57 -4.91 -18.05 5.97
N HIS A 58 -6.08 -18.05 6.61
CA HIS A 58 -6.46 -18.98 7.68
C HIS A 58 -6.27 -20.47 7.36
N GLN A 59 -6.33 -20.87 6.08
CA GLN A 59 -6.09 -22.25 5.64
C GLN A 59 -4.61 -22.65 5.76
N LEU A 60 -3.70 -21.68 5.68
CA LEU A 60 -2.25 -21.87 5.81
C LEU A 60 -1.77 -21.55 7.22
N ASP A 61 -2.33 -20.50 7.83
CA ASP A 61 -1.84 -19.90 9.08
C ASP A 61 -2.64 -20.33 10.31
N GLY A 62 -3.83 -20.89 10.12
CA GLY A 62 -4.82 -21.02 11.18
C GLY A 62 -5.56 -19.71 11.43
N TRP A 63 -6.59 -19.79 12.27
CA TRP A 63 -7.27 -18.60 12.77
C TRP A 63 -6.44 -17.95 13.88
N PRO A 64 -6.43 -16.60 13.97
CA PRO A 64 -5.92 -15.89 15.12
C PRO A 64 -6.54 -16.37 16.44
N ASP A 65 -5.83 -16.15 17.54
CA ASP A 65 -6.22 -16.49 18.91
C ASP A 65 -7.24 -15.50 19.53
N HIS A 66 -7.91 -14.73 18.67
CA HIS A 66 -8.96 -13.76 19.02
C HIS A 66 -9.89 -13.53 17.81
N GLY A 67 -10.99 -12.80 18.02
CA GLY A 67 -12.01 -12.60 16.99
C GLY A 67 -12.83 -13.85 16.67
N VAL A 68 -13.75 -13.73 15.71
CA VAL A 68 -14.59 -14.85 15.28
C VAL A 68 -13.83 -15.69 14.24
N PRO A 69 -13.60 -17.00 14.48
CA PRO A 69 -12.79 -17.86 13.61
C PRO A 69 -13.61 -18.45 12.44
N GLU A 70 -14.26 -17.60 11.67
CA GLU A 70 -15.10 -18.00 10.53
C GLU A 70 -14.86 -17.13 9.29
N PRO A 71 -14.94 -17.67 8.06
CA PRO A 71 -14.78 -16.87 6.85
C PRO A 71 -15.78 -15.71 6.81
N PHE A 72 -15.33 -14.54 6.35
CA PHE A 72 -16.18 -13.37 6.17
C PHE A 72 -16.33 -13.04 4.69
N THR A 73 -17.55 -13.11 4.16
CA THR A 73 -17.84 -12.79 2.75
C THR A 73 -18.17 -11.31 2.63
N MET A 74 -17.13 -10.52 2.49
CA MET A 74 -17.24 -9.06 2.44
C MET A 74 -17.79 -8.56 1.11
N ARG A 75 -18.71 -7.59 1.14
CA ARG A 75 -19.16 -6.77 0.00
C ARG A 75 -18.38 -5.47 -0.13
N GLY A 76 -17.94 -4.88 0.98
CA GLY A 76 -17.10 -3.69 1.00
C GLY A 76 -17.89 -2.39 0.80
N GLY A 77 -17.21 -1.27 1.04
CA GLY A 77 -17.80 0.06 0.98
C GLY A 77 -17.17 1.04 1.97
N ALA A 78 -17.85 2.15 2.19
CA ALA A 78 -17.63 3.02 3.33
C ALA A 78 -18.25 2.43 4.59
N TYR A 79 -17.46 2.34 5.65
CA TYR A 79 -17.83 1.82 6.97
C TYR A 79 -18.27 2.93 7.94
N PHE A 80 -18.20 4.18 7.51
CA PHE A 80 -18.83 5.34 8.11
C PHE A 80 -20.03 5.78 7.27
N ASN A 81 -20.83 6.75 7.73
CA ASN A 81 -21.97 7.31 7.02
C ASN A 81 -21.55 8.54 6.19
N PRO A 82 -21.39 8.42 4.86
CA PRO A 82 -20.98 9.53 4.03
C PRO A 82 -22.02 10.65 4.03
N ASP A 83 -21.58 11.89 4.21
CA ASP A 83 -22.45 13.05 4.19
C ASP A 83 -22.68 13.52 2.75
N PRO A 84 -23.91 13.42 2.21
CA PRO A 84 -24.20 13.71 0.80
C PRO A 84 -23.82 15.13 0.34
N ARG A 85 -23.64 16.07 1.28
CA ARG A 85 -23.24 17.46 0.97
C ARG A 85 -21.86 17.54 0.30
N TYR A 86 -20.95 16.61 0.57
CA TYR A 86 -19.60 16.61 0.00
C TYR A 86 -19.52 15.96 -1.39
N TYR A 87 -20.45 15.06 -1.72
CA TYR A 87 -20.41 14.25 -2.95
C TYR A 87 -21.20 14.88 -4.12
N THR A 88 -21.30 16.21 -4.17
CA THR A 88 -22.09 16.92 -5.19
C THR A 88 -21.37 17.05 -6.53
N LYS A 89 -20.03 16.97 -6.54
CA LYS A 89 -19.16 17.13 -7.73
C LYS A 89 -18.67 15.79 -8.32
N THR A 90 -19.33 14.70 -7.99
CA THR A 90 -19.04 13.38 -8.53
C THR A 90 -20.34 12.63 -8.82
N LEU A 91 -20.32 11.80 -9.86
CA LEU A 91 -21.36 10.81 -10.13
C LEU A 91 -21.36 9.65 -9.11
N ILE A 92 -20.27 9.43 -8.37
CA ILE A 92 -20.15 8.36 -7.37
C ILE A 92 -20.64 8.85 -6.02
N LYS A 93 -21.84 8.42 -5.62
CA LYS A 93 -22.52 8.90 -4.39
C LYS A 93 -22.96 7.78 -3.44
N ASP A 94 -23.23 6.61 -3.99
CA ASP A 94 -23.72 5.44 -3.25
C ASP A 94 -22.62 4.40 -3.18
N PHE A 95 -21.89 4.41 -2.07
CA PHE A 95 -20.76 3.51 -1.82
C PHE A 95 -20.69 3.07 -0.35
N ARG A 96 -21.79 3.23 0.40
CA ARG A 96 -21.90 2.75 1.79
C ARG A 96 -21.80 1.23 1.81
N ALA A 97 -21.05 0.68 2.75
CA ALA A 97 -20.98 -0.76 2.97
C ALA A 97 -22.38 -1.32 3.28
N ARG A 98 -22.72 -2.46 2.64
CA ARG A 98 -24.02 -3.16 2.77
C ARG A 98 -23.88 -4.54 3.40
N ASP A 99 -22.71 -4.81 3.98
CA ASP A 99 -22.47 -6.00 4.80
C ASP A 99 -23.46 -6.02 5.98
N ALA A 100 -24.08 -7.17 6.25
CA ALA A 100 -25.11 -7.29 7.29
C ALA A 100 -24.57 -6.93 8.68
N GLU A 101 -23.30 -7.26 8.92
CA GLU A 101 -22.54 -6.98 10.13
C GLU A 101 -22.39 -5.48 10.39
N MET A 102 -22.48 -4.65 9.34
CA MET A 102 -22.31 -3.19 9.36
C MET A 102 -23.63 -2.42 9.28
N GLU A 103 -24.79 -3.11 9.22
CA GLU A 103 -26.09 -2.47 9.13
C GLU A 103 -26.33 -1.53 10.33
N GLY A 104 -26.63 -0.26 10.03
CA GLY A 104 -26.89 0.76 11.05
C GLY A 104 -25.67 1.21 11.88
N LYS A 105 -24.45 0.76 11.55
CA LYS A 105 -23.23 1.03 12.34
C LYS A 105 -22.27 1.95 11.61
N ASP A 106 -21.97 3.10 12.18
CA ASP A 106 -20.86 3.96 11.77
C ASP A 106 -19.61 3.63 12.60
N ILE A 107 -18.54 3.20 11.94
CA ILE A 107 -17.33 2.77 12.64
C ILE A 107 -16.59 3.94 13.33
N LEU A 108 -16.68 5.15 12.79
CA LEU A 108 -16.05 6.32 13.40
C LEU A 108 -16.79 6.70 14.68
N ASP A 109 -18.12 6.74 14.64
CA ASP A 109 -18.94 7.02 15.84
C ASP A 109 -18.76 5.96 16.92
N LEU A 110 -18.57 4.69 16.52
CA LEU A 110 -18.38 3.57 17.43
C LEU A 110 -17.02 3.63 18.15
N VAL A 111 -15.94 4.00 17.46
CA VAL A 111 -14.56 3.86 17.95
C VAL A 111 -14.01 5.15 18.56
N LEU A 112 -14.29 6.32 17.96
CA LEU A 112 -13.66 7.59 18.37
C LEU A 112 -13.85 7.91 19.86
N PRO A 113 -15.07 7.86 20.44
CA PRO A 113 -15.25 8.24 21.85
C PRO A 113 -14.48 7.34 22.81
N ALA A 114 -14.50 6.02 22.56
CA ALA A 114 -13.87 5.02 23.41
C ALA A 114 -12.33 5.05 23.31
N ALA A 115 -11.79 5.32 22.11
CA ALA A 115 -10.36 5.48 21.89
C ALA A 115 -9.84 6.76 22.56
N HIS A 116 -10.52 7.88 22.39
CA HIS A 116 -10.14 9.17 23.00
C HIS A 116 -10.23 9.14 24.53
N ALA A 117 -11.23 8.47 25.10
CA ALA A 117 -11.34 8.28 26.55
C ALA A 117 -10.11 7.54 27.15
N ARG A 118 -9.42 6.73 26.33
CA ARG A 118 -8.19 6.01 26.69
C ARG A 118 -6.91 6.77 26.31
N GLY A 119 -7.02 7.98 25.75
CA GLY A 119 -5.89 8.75 25.23
C GLY A 119 -5.26 8.17 23.97
N MET A 120 -5.94 7.26 23.28
CA MET A 120 -5.51 6.72 21.98
C MET A 120 -5.93 7.67 20.85
N LYS A 121 -5.12 7.73 19.80
CA LYS A 121 -5.42 8.51 18.58
C LYS A 121 -6.09 7.61 17.54
N VAL A 122 -6.97 8.18 16.71
CA VAL A 122 -7.61 7.48 15.59
C VAL A 122 -7.25 8.16 14.28
N TYR A 123 -6.46 7.46 13.47
CA TYR A 123 -6.10 7.85 12.12
C TYR A 123 -6.98 7.07 11.16
N VAL A 124 -7.55 7.73 10.15
CA VAL A 124 -8.27 6.99 9.10
C VAL A 124 -7.30 6.42 8.10
N GLU A 125 -7.52 5.16 7.73
CA GLU A 125 -6.79 4.45 6.69
C GLU A 125 -7.62 4.36 5.41
N LEU A 126 -7.02 4.79 4.30
CA LEU A 126 -7.60 4.70 2.97
C LEU A 126 -6.54 4.23 1.98
N MET A 127 -6.94 3.37 1.05
CA MET A 127 -6.04 2.77 0.06
C MET A 127 -6.60 2.84 -1.34
N GLU A 128 -5.83 3.42 -2.25
CA GLU A 128 -6.09 3.53 -3.67
C GLU A 128 -5.19 2.53 -4.43
N PRO A 129 -5.74 1.68 -5.32
CA PRO A 129 -7.16 1.49 -5.61
C PRO A 129 -7.90 0.76 -4.48
N PHE A 130 -9.14 1.17 -4.21
CA PHE A 130 -9.94 0.67 -3.07
C PHE A 130 -10.38 -0.80 -3.17
N PHE A 131 -10.22 -1.44 -4.33
CA PHE A 131 -10.94 -2.67 -4.66
C PHE A 131 -10.19 -3.68 -5.53
N LYS A 132 -8.91 -3.43 -5.87
CA LYS A 132 -8.16 -4.33 -6.74
C LYS A 132 -6.82 -4.73 -6.14
N TYR A 133 -6.77 -5.95 -5.61
CA TYR A 133 -5.52 -6.69 -5.40
C TYR A 133 -5.78 -8.20 -5.48
N ALA A 134 -5.17 -8.87 -6.45
CA ALA A 134 -5.21 -10.33 -6.54
C ALA A 134 -4.57 -10.96 -5.30
N GLY A 135 -5.20 -11.99 -4.73
CA GLY A 135 -4.72 -12.67 -3.53
C GLY A 135 -4.93 -11.92 -2.21
N HIS A 136 -5.61 -10.77 -2.20
CA HIS A 136 -5.91 -9.99 -0.98
C HIS A 136 -7.36 -10.14 -0.51
N GLY A 137 -8.07 -11.16 -0.98
CA GLY A 137 -9.49 -11.37 -0.69
C GLY A 137 -10.38 -10.22 -1.20
N SER A 138 -9.97 -9.54 -2.28
CA SER A 138 -10.76 -8.48 -2.90
C SER A 138 -12.10 -9.01 -3.38
N VAL A 139 -13.16 -8.21 -3.23
CA VAL A 139 -14.48 -8.59 -3.76
C VAL A 139 -14.43 -8.63 -5.28
N ASN A 140 -14.91 -9.71 -5.89
CA ASN A 140 -14.85 -9.87 -7.35
C ASN A 140 -15.83 -8.95 -8.09
N ASN A 141 -16.91 -8.53 -7.43
CA ASN A 141 -17.94 -7.64 -7.99
C ASN A 141 -18.07 -6.40 -7.11
N ILE A 142 -17.71 -5.25 -7.68
CA ILE A 142 -17.80 -3.95 -7.01
C ILE A 142 -19.06 -3.24 -7.47
N GLU A 143 -20.06 -3.20 -6.61
CA GLU A 143 -21.36 -2.58 -6.91
C GLU A 143 -21.36 -1.10 -6.52
N ILE A 144 -20.58 -0.28 -7.23
CA ILE A 144 -20.60 1.18 -7.10
C ILE A 144 -21.28 1.77 -8.35
N PRO A 145 -22.49 2.35 -8.22
CA PRO A 145 -23.16 3.03 -9.33
C PRO A 145 -22.27 4.11 -9.92
N GLY A 146 -22.07 4.07 -11.24
CA GLY A 146 -21.25 5.06 -11.94
C GLY A 146 -19.75 4.75 -12.03
N LEU A 147 -19.24 3.73 -11.32
CA LEU A 147 -17.80 3.41 -11.33
C LEU A 147 -17.31 3.04 -12.73
N ALA A 148 -18.09 2.27 -13.50
CA ALA A 148 -17.72 1.84 -14.84
C ALA A 148 -17.49 3.00 -15.83
N GLN A 149 -18.01 4.20 -15.54
CA GLN A 149 -17.90 5.40 -16.36
C GLN A 149 -16.56 6.13 -16.14
N VAL A 150 -15.87 5.83 -15.05
CA VAL A 150 -14.61 6.49 -14.68
C VAL A 150 -13.39 5.58 -14.81
N MET A 151 -13.53 4.41 -15.42
CA MET A 151 -12.45 3.44 -15.60
C MET A 151 -11.41 3.90 -16.63
N GLU A 152 -10.15 3.50 -16.42
CA GLU A 152 -9.07 3.66 -17.38
C GLU A 152 -9.38 2.93 -18.70
N VAL A 153 -8.73 3.39 -19.77
CA VAL A 153 -8.71 2.71 -21.07
C VAL A 153 -7.27 2.35 -21.40
N ASP A 154 -7.02 1.14 -21.90
CA ASP A 154 -5.68 0.72 -22.30
C ASP A 154 -5.26 1.31 -23.65
N VAL A 155 -4.00 1.10 -24.02
CA VAL A 155 -3.38 1.58 -25.26
C VAL A 155 -4.08 1.08 -26.56
N TYR A 156 -4.94 0.06 -26.45
CA TYR A 156 -5.71 -0.53 -27.54
C TYR A 156 -7.19 -0.11 -27.55
N GLY A 157 -7.60 0.76 -26.61
CA GLY A 157 -8.99 1.24 -26.51
C GLY A 157 -9.92 0.34 -25.69
N ARG A 158 -9.39 -0.63 -24.94
CA ARG A 158 -10.19 -1.52 -24.09
C ARG A 158 -10.32 -0.94 -22.68
N ARG A 159 -11.50 -1.09 -22.07
CA ARG A 159 -11.70 -0.69 -20.67
C ARG A 159 -10.83 -1.54 -19.74
N LYS A 160 -10.21 -0.89 -18.76
CA LYS A 160 -9.47 -1.54 -17.68
C LYS A 160 -10.30 -1.65 -16.40
N ASP A 161 -9.68 -2.23 -15.39
CA ASP A 161 -10.20 -2.56 -14.07
C ASP A 161 -9.72 -1.60 -12.96
N GLU A 162 -9.04 -0.50 -13.32
CA GLU A 162 -8.71 0.62 -12.43
C GLU A 162 -9.40 1.90 -12.90
N PRO A 163 -9.84 2.80 -11.99
CA PRO A 163 -10.35 4.12 -12.35
C PRO A 163 -9.28 5.03 -12.91
N SER A 164 -9.61 5.91 -13.85
CA SER A 164 -8.70 6.95 -14.32
C SER A 164 -8.42 7.98 -13.22
N THR A 165 -7.14 8.17 -12.88
CA THR A 165 -6.69 9.26 -11.97
C THR A 165 -6.79 10.65 -12.60
N SER A 166 -7.06 10.72 -13.90
CA SER A 166 -7.32 11.96 -14.64
C SER A 166 -8.82 12.24 -14.79
N ASN A 167 -9.69 11.28 -14.44
CA ASN A 167 -11.13 11.49 -14.53
C ASN A 167 -11.62 12.36 -13.34
N PRO A 168 -12.25 13.53 -13.61
CA PRO A 168 -12.63 14.46 -12.58
C PRO A 168 -13.68 13.91 -11.60
N ASP A 169 -14.59 13.03 -12.04
CA ASP A 169 -15.60 12.43 -11.16
C ASP A 169 -14.96 11.48 -10.15
N TYR A 170 -14.02 10.64 -10.59
CA TYR A 170 -13.27 9.77 -9.69
C TYR A 170 -12.42 10.59 -8.73
N ARG A 171 -11.77 11.64 -9.25
CA ARG A 171 -10.90 12.48 -8.44
C ARG A 171 -11.65 13.27 -7.37
N ASN A 172 -12.79 13.86 -7.73
CA ASN A 172 -13.67 14.53 -6.79
C ASN A 172 -14.27 13.57 -5.77
N TRP A 173 -14.49 12.30 -6.11
CA TRP A 173 -14.95 11.30 -5.15
C TRP A 173 -13.92 11.07 -4.04
N ILE A 174 -12.63 10.89 -4.38
CA ILE A 174 -11.58 10.73 -3.36
C ILE A 174 -11.43 12.00 -2.51
N HIS A 175 -11.48 13.18 -3.13
CA HIS A 175 -11.45 14.45 -2.41
C HIS A 175 -12.62 14.54 -1.41
N ALA A 176 -13.83 14.19 -1.84
CA ALA A 176 -15.01 14.21 -0.98
C ALA A 176 -14.88 13.22 0.19
N ILE A 177 -14.39 12.00 -0.03
CA ILE A 177 -14.15 11.01 1.05
C ILE A 177 -13.22 11.57 2.13
N ILE A 178 -12.14 12.24 1.72
CA ILE A 178 -11.17 12.84 2.65
C ILE A 178 -11.78 14.05 3.36
N GLU A 179 -12.39 14.98 2.62
CA GLU A 179 -12.96 16.20 3.20
C GLU A 179 -14.07 15.91 4.20
N ASP A 180 -14.98 15.00 3.86
CA ASP A 180 -16.09 14.54 4.71
C ASP A 180 -15.56 14.06 6.07
N GLN A 181 -14.64 13.08 6.06
CA GLN A 181 -14.06 12.54 7.28
C GLN A 181 -13.29 13.57 8.11
N VAL A 182 -12.50 14.42 7.44
CA VAL A 182 -11.70 15.45 8.11
C VAL A 182 -12.58 16.50 8.76
N ARG A 183 -13.68 16.93 8.13
CA ARG A 183 -14.52 18.01 8.66
C ARG A 183 -15.58 17.53 9.63
N ASN A 184 -16.15 16.35 9.41
CA ASN A 184 -17.29 15.87 10.19
C ASN A 184 -16.88 15.05 11.44
N HIS A 185 -15.67 14.49 11.47
CA HIS A 185 -15.25 13.63 12.58
C HIS A 185 -14.03 14.17 13.32
N ALA A 186 -13.90 13.79 14.59
CA ALA A 186 -12.81 14.15 15.48
C ALA A 186 -11.55 13.28 15.27
N ILE A 187 -11.22 12.92 14.03
CA ILE A 187 -10.04 12.09 13.73
C ILE A 187 -8.74 12.83 14.06
N ASP A 188 -7.66 12.08 14.28
CA ASP A 188 -6.35 12.58 14.74
C ASP A 188 -5.27 12.55 13.65
N GLY A 189 -5.57 11.97 12.48
CA GLY A 189 -4.67 11.92 11.34
C GLY A 189 -5.20 11.07 10.19
N ILE A 190 -4.43 11.02 9.11
CA ILE A 190 -4.72 10.23 7.91
C ILE A 190 -3.50 9.41 7.54
N MET A 191 -3.74 8.13 7.28
CA MET A 191 -2.83 7.27 6.53
C MET A 191 -3.41 7.03 5.14
N TRP A 192 -2.77 7.62 4.14
CA TRP A 192 -3.13 7.49 2.74
C TRP A 192 -2.20 6.51 2.03
N CYS A 193 -2.75 5.60 1.25
CA CYS A 193 -2.00 4.58 0.52
C CYS A 193 -2.34 4.67 -0.97
N ASN A 194 -1.33 4.75 -1.82
CA ASN A 194 -1.49 4.86 -3.28
C ASN A 194 -0.57 3.82 -3.96
N GLU A 195 -1.17 2.72 -4.41
CA GLU A 195 -0.47 1.54 -4.90
C GLU A 195 -0.96 1.15 -6.29
N ARG A 196 -0.48 1.87 -7.30
CA ARG A 196 -0.72 1.57 -8.71
C ARG A 196 0.54 1.17 -9.46
N ASN A 197 0.36 0.30 -10.44
CA ASN A 197 1.39 -0.05 -11.41
C ASN A 197 1.45 1.03 -12.50
N SER A 198 2.63 1.57 -12.73
CA SER A 198 2.88 2.49 -13.85
C SER A 198 2.68 1.82 -15.22
N PRO A 199 2.56 2.56 -16.33
CA PRO A 199 2.50 1.99 -17.67
C PRO A 199 3.64 0.98 -17.94
N LEU A 200 4.89 1.33 -17.62
CA LEU A 200 6.03 0.43 -17.76
C LEU A 200 5.92 -0.83 -16.89
N ASP A 201 5.46 -0.69 -15.64
CA ASP A 201 5.21 -1.83 -14.76
C ASP A 201 4.15 -2.77 -15.33
N GLN A 202 3.04 -2.21 -15.83
CA GLN A 202 1.96 -2.99 -16.44
C GLN A 202 2.50 -3.81 -17.61
N MET A 203 3.29 -3.20 -18.50
CA MET A 203 3.90 -3.89 -19.63
C MET A 203 4.88 -5.00 -19.21
N MET A 204 5.74 -4.77 -18.22
CA MET A 204 6.63 -5.82 -17.67
C MET A 204 5.85 -7.00 -17.05
N GLN A 205 4.65 -6.74 -16.53
CA GLN A 205 3.76 -7.77 -16.02
C GLN A 205 2.94 -8.45 -17.13
N GLY A 206 3.15 -8.09 -18.40
CA GLY A 206 2.43 -8.62 -19.56
C GLY A 206 1.03 -8.01 -19.74
N GLN A 207 0.75 -6.86 -19.13
CA GLN A 207 -0.52 -6.16 -19.28
C GLN A 207 -0.40 -5.03 -20.28
N ALA A 208 -1.49 -4.76 -21.01
CA ALA A 208 -1.59 -3.56 -21.83
C ALA A 208 -1.65 -2.31 -20.92
N PRO A 209 -0.81 -1.29 -21.17
CA PRO A 209 -0.72 -0.11 -20.32
C PRO A 209 -1.92 0.84 -20.49
N GLY A 210 -2.35 1.46 -19.38
CA GLY A 210 -3.24 2.63 -19.34
C GLY A 210 -2.47 3.95 -19.15
N ASP A 211 -3.10 5.09 -18.92
CA ASP A 211 -4.53 5.38 -18.99
C ASP A 211 -4.82 6.25 -20.22
N PHE A 212 -5.26 5.65 -21.31
CA PHE A 212 -5.66 6.34 -22.54
C PHE A 212 -7.17 6.67 -22.56
N SER A 213 -7.80 6.83 -21.39
CA SER A 213 -9.17 7.33 -21.30
C SER A 213 -9.27 8.77 -21.83
N GLU A 214 -10.48 9.19 -22.22
CA GLU A 214 -10.68 10.53 -22.78
C GLU A 214 -10.19 11.67 -21.84
N PRO A 215 -10.45 11.63 -20.52
CA PRO A 215 -9.90 12.64 -19.61
C PRO A 215 -8.37 12.69 -19.61
N ALA A 216 -7.69 11.55 -19.56
CA ALA A 216 -6.23 11.49 -19.56
C ALA A 216 -5.63 11.96 -20.89
N ARG A 217 -6.24 11.58 -22.03
CA ARG A 217 -5.82 12.05 -23.35
C ARG A 217 -5.98 13.57 -23.48
N ARG A 218 -7.11 14.11 -23.02
CA ARG A 218 -7.35 15.56 -23.01
C ARG A 218 -6.32 16.28 -22.16
N GLU A 219 -6.10 15.82 -20.93
CA GLU A 219 -5.13 16.44 -20.02
C GLU A 219 -3.70 16.41 -20.61
N ALA A 220 -3.29 15.28 -21.20
CA ALA A 220 -2.00 15.18 -21.86
C ALA A 220 -1.86 16.18 -23.04
N LEU A 221 -2.89 16.32 -23.87
CA LEU A 221 -2.92 17.31 -24.96
C LEU A 221 -2.81 18.74 -24.45
N ASP A 222 -3.52 19.07 -23.37
CA ASP A 222 -3.47 20.40 -22.75
C ASP A 222 -2.07 20.72 -22.17
N ARG A 223 -1.30 19.67 -21.81
CA ARG A 223 0.12 19.76 -21.40
C ARG A 223 1.11 19.74 -22.57
N GLY A 224 0.64 19.74 -23.81
CA GLY A 224 1.47 19.73 -25.02
C GLY A 224 2.11 18.37 -25.33
N ILE A 225 1.56 17.27 -24.81
CA ILE A 225 2.06 15.91 -25.06
C ILE A 225 1.40 15.34 -26.32
N ASP A 226 2.21 14.81 -27.24
CA ASP A 226 1.72 14.04 -28.39
C ASP A 226 1.24 12.66 -27.93
N VAL A 227 -0.07 12.57 -27.67
CA VAL A 227 -0.74 11.36 -27.20
C VAL A 227 -0.59 10.19 -28.16
N GLU A 228 -0.66 10.42 -29.47
CA GLU A 228 -0.58 9.32 -30.44
C GLU A 228 0.85 8.82 -30.60
N ALA A 229 1.86 9.69 -30.50
CA ALA A 229 3.25 9.24 -30.41
C ALA A 229 3.49 8.39 -29.15
N CYS A 230 2.98 8.83 -28.00
CA CYS A 230 3.03 8.07 -26.75
C CYS A 230 2.33 6.71 -26.89
N ARG A 231 1.13 6.68 -27.49
CA ARG A 231 0.36 5.45 -27.71
C ARG A 231 1.13 4.45 -28.58
N ARG A 232 1.71 4.89 -29.69
CA ARG A 232 2.54 4.03 -30.56
C ARG A 232 3.77 3.49 -29.82
N ALA A 233 4.44 4.33 -29.05
CA ALA A 233 5.59 3.93 -28.24
C ALA A 233 5.23 2.88 -27.17
N CYS A 234 4.10 3.06 -26.48
CA CYS A 234 3.57 2.07 -25.54
C CYS A 234 3.20 0.74 -26.23
N ILE A 235 2.63 0.78 -27.43
CA ILE A 235 2.35 -0.45 -28.20
C ILE A 235 3.64 -1.20 -28.53
N ALA A 236 4.65 -0.50 -29.06
CA ALA A 236 5.93 -1.12 -29.41
C ALA A 236 6.62 -1.77 -28.19
N MET A 237 6.61 -1.08 -27.04
CA MET A 237 7.16 -1.65 -25.81
C MET A 237 6.32 -2.82 -25.28
N HIS A 238 4.98 -2.74 -25.36
CA HIS A 238 4.11 -3.83 -24.94
C HIS A 238 4.30 -5.07 -25.83
N GLU A 239 4.41 -4.91 -27.15
CA GLU A 239 4.70 -5.99 -28.10
C GLU A 239 6.05 -6.65 -27.79
N PHE A 240 7.09 -5.87 -27.53
CA PHE A 240 8.38 -6.40 -27.07
C PHE A 240 8.26 -7.20 -25.76
N MET A 241 7.54 -6.68 -24.75
CA MET A 241 7.35 -7.40 -23.49
C MET A 241 6.58 -8.71 -23.69
N GLN A 242 5.55 -8.73 -24.56
CA GLN A 242 4.83 -9.95 -24.91
C GLN A 242 5.73 -10.97 -25.63
N ALA A 243 6.52 -10.54 -26.61
CA ALA A 243 7.50 -11.37 -27.30
C ALA A 243 8.52 -11.97 -26.31
N ALA A 244 9.03 -11.15 -25.38
CA ALA A 244 9.94 -11.59 -24.34
C ALA A 244 9.30 -12.64 -23.41
N ILE A 245 8.05 -12.42 -22.99
CA ILE A 245 7.30 -13.38 -22.16
C ILE A 245 7.01 -14.68 -22.93
N ALA A 246 6.74 -14.59 -24.23
CA ALA A 246 6.42 -15.72 -25.10
C ALA A 246 7.63 -16.60 -25.44
N GLY A 247 8.84 -16.20 -25.04
CA GLY A 247 10.04 -16.99 -25.29
C GLY A 247 10.76 -16.66 -26.59
N GLU A 248 10.38 -15.60 -27.31
CA GLU A 248 11.00 -15.21 -28.59
C GLU A 248 12.51 -14.95 -28.42
N GLU A 249 13.31 -15.38 -29.41
CA GLU A 249 14.75 -15.14 -29.43
C GLU A 249 15.05 -13.75 -30.00
N PHE A 250 15.99 -13.04 -29.39
CA PHE A 250 16.44 -11.72 -29.83
C PHE A 250 17.93 -11.77 -30.18
N ASP A 251 18.34 -11.20 -31.31
CA ASP A 251 19.71 -11.27 -31.84
C ASP A 251 20.80 -10.91 -30.81
N ASP A 252 20.56 -9.86 -30.01
CA ASP A 252 21.47 -9.38 -28.95
C ASP A 252 20.94 -9.65 -27.52
N GLY A 253 19.92 -10.51 -27.40
CA GLY A 253 19.22 -10.76 -26.15
C GLY A 253 18.18 -9.70 -25.77
N ALA A 254 17.35 -10.04 -24.79
CA ALA A 254 16.20 -9.28 -24.33
C ALA A 254 16.59 -7.95 -23.69
N PHE A 255 17.66 -7.91 -22.88
CA PHE A 255 18.07 -6.66 -22.22
C PHE A 255 18.53 -5.59 -23.22
N ILE A 256 19.36 -5.97 -24.20
CA ILE A 256 19.82 -5.04 -25.23
C ILE A 256 18.65 -4.62 -26.14
N THR A 257 17.76 -5.55 -26.46
CA THR A 257 16.56 -5.24 -27.25
C THR A 257 15.62 -4.29 -26.51
N PHE A 258 15.44 -4.46 -25.20
CA PHE A 258 14.69 -3.51 -24.37
C PHE A 258 15.26 -2.09 -24.48
N LEU A 259 16.59 -1.93 -24.37
CA LEU A 259 17.24 -0.62 -24.53
C LEU A 259 17.03 -0.04 -25.93
N ARG A 260 17.09 -0.87 -26.97
CA ARG A 260 16.83 -0.46 -28.36
C ARG A 260 15.40 0.04 -28.53
N VAL A 261 14.41 -0.73 -28.08
CA VAL A 261 13.00 -0.34 -28.14
C VAL A 261 12.76 0.97 -27.39
N LEU A 262 13.41 1.17 -26.24
CA LEU A 262 13.31 2.42 -25.48
C LEU A 262 13.91 3.63 -26.23
N MET A 263 15.08 3.45 -26.85
CA MET A 263 15.76 4.50 -27.63
C MET A 263 14.99 4.85 -28.91
N ASP A 264 14.38 3.87 -29.56
CA ASP A 264 13.56 4.06 -30.77
C ASP A 264 12.20 4.70 -30.44
N ASN A 265 11.72 4.53 -29.19
CA ASN A 265 10.40 4.96 -28.74
C ASN A 265 10.45 5.84 -27.46
N PRO A 266 11.19 6.97 -27.45
CA PRO A 266 11.39 7.77 -26.24
C PRO A 266 10.10 8.42 -25.72
N ALA A 267 9.07 8.56 -26.57
CA ALA A 267 7.75 9.05 -26.18
C ALA A 267 7.08 8.19 -25.10
N LEU A 268 7.47 6.92 -24.96
CA LEU A 268 7.05 6.07 -23.83
C LEU A 268 7.39 6.71 -22.49
N LEU A 269 8.61 7.25 -22.33
CA LEU A 269 9.05 7.86 -21.07
C LEU A 269 8.31 9.17 -20.78
N VAL A 270 7.80 9.86 -21.82
CA VAL A 270 6.94 11.03 -21.65
C VAL A 270 5.60 10.62 -21.06
N TRP A 271 5.01 9.54 -21.58
CA TRP A 271 3.75 8.99 -21.06
C TRP A 271 3.90 8.45 -19.63
N GLU A 272 4.98 7.72 -19.38
CA GLU A 272 5.35 7.21 -18.06
C GLU A 272 5.42 8.35 -17.02
N ARG A 273 6.12 9.45 -17.36
CA ARG A 273 6.21 10.63 -16.50
C ARG A 273 4.85 11.30 -16.30
N PHE A 274 4.06 11.47 -17.37
CA PHE A 274 2.72 12.06 -17.28
C PHE A 274 1.84 11.29 -16.29
N TRP A 275 1.77 9.96 -16.44
CA TRP A 275 1.00 9.10 -15.54
C TRP A 275 1.53 9.18 -14.11
N LEU A 276 2.85 9.14 -13.93
CA LEU A 276 3.50 9.21 -12.62
C LEU A 276 3.17 10.52 -11.89
N GLU A 277 3.23 11.64 -12.59
CA GLU A 277 2.91 12.95 -12.03
C GLU A 277 1.45 12.99 -11.58
N ARG A 278 0.50 12.49 -12.37
CA ARG A 278 -0.92 12.42 -11.98
C ARG A 278 -1.21 11.51 -10.81
N ASN A 279 -0.49 10.39 -10.71
CA ASN A 279 -0.57 9.51 -9.56
C ASN A 279 -0.09 10.23 -8.29
N LYS A 280 1.06 10.89 -8.33
CA LYS A 280 1.62 11.66 -7.20
C LYS A 280 0.83 12.93 -6.86
N ASP A 281 0.23 13.57 -7.86
CA ASP A 281 -0.59 14.75 -7.65
C ASP A 281 -1.81 14.41 -6.79
N LEU A 282 -2.28 13.16 -6.76
CA LEU A 282 -3.34 12.76 -5.82
C LEU A 282 -2.89 13.00 -4.40
N ASP A 283 -1.72 12.48 -4.06
CA ASP A 283 -1.16 12.61 -2.73
C ASP A 283 -0.97 14.10 -2.36
N ARG A 284 -0.54 14.95 -3.31
CA ARG A 284 -0.41 16.40 -3.13
C ARG A 284 -1.75 17.11 -2.93
N GLU A 285 -2.73 16.79 -3.76
CA GLU A 285 -4.07 17.36 -3.72
C GLU A 285 -4.74 17.02 -2.38
N LEU A 286 -4.64 15.76 -1.94
CA LEU A 286 -5.16 15.31 -0.65
C LEU A 286 -4.45 15.95 0.53
N TYR A 287 -3.12 16.01 0.51
CA TYR A 287 -2.36 16.71 1.53
C TYR A 287 -2.80 18.18 1.65
N GLY A 288 -2.85 18.90 0.53
CA GLY A 288 -3.30 20.29 0.48
C GLY A 288 -4.72 20.47 1.00
N LEU A 289 -5.65 19.59 0.62
CA LEU A 289 -7.03 19.57 1.11
C LEU A 289 -7.10 19.39 2.63
N VAL A 290 -6.34 18.45 3.17
CA VAL A 290 -6.28 18.18 4.62
C VAL A 290 -5.75 19.38 5.37
N LYS A 291 -4.64 19.97 4.89
CA LYS A 291 -4.06 21.18 5.49
C LYS A 291 -4.99 22.39 5.39
N TRP A 292 -5.78 22.49 4.33
CA TRP A 292 -6.81 23.51 4.21
C TRP A 292 -7.93 23.32 5.24
N CYS A 293 -8.41 22.08 5.40
CA CYS A 293 -9.50 21.78 6.32
C CYS A 293 -9.07 21.91 7.79
N LYS A 294 -7.92 21.35 8.15
CA LYS A 294 -7.35 21.31 9.50
C LYS A 294 -5.81 21.35 9.41
N PRO A 295 -5.17 22.53 9.46
CA PRO A 295 -3.72 22.70 9.23
C PRO A 295 -2.80 21.83 10.11
N GLY A 296 -3.20 21.59 11.36
CA GLY A 296 -2.44 20.75 12.30
C GLY A 296 -2.64 19.25 12.15
N MET A 297 -3.55 18.80 11.26
CA MET A 297 -3.85 17.38 11.07
C MET A 297 -2.66 16.66 10.40
N PRO A 298 -2.10 15.62 11.01
CA PRO A 298 -1.09 14.79 10.38
C PRO A 298 -1.64 14.02 9.17
N PHE A 299 -0.94 14.09 8.05
CA PHE A 299 -1.21 13.33 6.84
C PHE A 299 0.05 12.56 6.47
N GLY A 300 -0.05 11.25 6.31
CA GLY A 300 1.09 10.44 5.93
C GLY A 300 0.80 9.40 4.88
N LEU A 301 1.89 8.97 4.26
CA LEU A 301 1.87 8.04 3.14
C LEU A 301 2.27 6.65 3.60
N ASN A 302 1.39 5.68 3.41
CA ASN A 302 1.75 4.28 3.42
C ASN A 302 2.44 3.94 2.09
N VAL A 303 3.72 3.60 2.16
CA VAL A 303 4.60 3.44 1.00
C VAL A 303 4.79 1.98 0.68
N TRP A 304 4.31 1.60 -0.51
CA TRP A 304 4.31 0.23 -1.01
C TRP A 304 5.70 -0.43 -0.96
N ASN A 305 5.77 -1.69 -0.53
CA ASN A 305 7.02 -2.45 -0.50
C ASN A 305 7.66 -2.65 -1.88
N ARG A 306 6.87 -2.52 -2.96
CA ARG A 306 7.41 -2.52 -4.33
C ARG A 306 8.43 -1.40 -4.56
N ASN A 307 8.37 -0.30 -3.80
CA ASN A 307 9.41 0.73 -3.79
C ASN A 307 10.78 0.21 -3.32
N HIS A 308 10.84 -0.94 -2.64
CA HIS A 308 12.07 -1.59 -2.19
C HIS A 308 12.57 -2.64 -3.19
N PHE A 309 11.68 -3.19 -4.02
CA PHE A 309 11.93 -4.39 -4.83
C PHE A 309 12.02 -4.14 -6.34
N ASN A 310 11.63 -2.96 -6.81
CA ASN A 310 11.61 -2.62 -8.22
C ASN A 310 12.47 -1.38 -8.49
N ILE A 311 13.44 -1.51 -9.39
CA ILE A 311 14.41 -0.44 -9.71
C ILE A 311 13.74 0.79 -10.36
N PHE A 312 12.72 0.59 -11.20
CA PHE A 312 11.97 1.69 -11.81
C PHE A 312 11.13 2.40 -10.75
N ARG A 313 10.41 1.63 -9.92
CA ARG A 313 9.64 2.17 -8.79
C ARG A 313 10.55 2.93 -7.81
N ARG A 314 11.72 2.40 -7.45
CA ARG A 314 12.68 3.09 -6.56
C ARG A 314 13.10 4.45 -7.14
N ALA A 315 13.33 4.53 -8.46
CA ALA A 315 13.67 5.77 -9.13
C ALA A 315 12.49 6.77 -9.20
N GLN A 316 11.28 6.25 -9.34
CA GLN A 316 10.07 7.04 -9.55
C GLN A 316 9.51 7.66 -8.25
N TRP A 317 9.77 7.11 -7.05
CA TRP A 317 9.27 7.66 -5.76
C TRP A 317 10.41 8.03 -4.79
N PRO A 318 11.20 9.08 -5.08
CA PRO A 318 12.25 9.51 -4.16
C PRO A 318 11.67 10.06 -2.85
N TRP A 319 12.29 9.71 -1.72
CA TRP A 319 11.85 10.13 -0.38
C TRP A 319 11.76 11.66 -0.23
N ALA A 320 12.74 12.39 -0.77
CA ALA A 320 12.82 13.84 -0.64
C ALA A 320 11.58 14.55 -1.24
N GLU A 321 11.07 14.05 -2.37
CA GLU A 321 9.88 14.60 -3.02
C GLU A 321 8.63 14.36 -2.18
N GLN A 322 8.49 13.18 -1.55
CA GLN A 322 7.34 12.84 -0.72
C GLN A 322 7.17 13.78 0.48
N THR A 323 8.26 14.34 1.00
CA THR A 323 8.21 15.32 2.12
C THR A 323 7.50 16.63 1.78
N MET A 324 7.25 16.89 0.49
CA MET A 324 6.48 18.05 0.04
C MET A 324 4.98 17.90 0.31
N TYR A 325 4.49 16.66 0.52
CA TYR A 325 3.08 16.33 0.65
C TYR A 325 2.82 15.21 1.67
N ALA A 326 3.69 15.06 2.66
CA ALA A 326 3.53 14.11 3.76
C ALA A 326 4.24 14.62 5.02
N ASP A 327 3.55 14.62 6.15
CA ASP A 327 4.16 14.88 7.46
C ASP A 327 4.94 13.66 7.98
N TRP A 328 4.55 12.47 7.50
CA TRP A 328 5.18 11.21 7.85
C TRP A 328 5.03 10.17 6.74
N VAL A 329 5.95 9.21 6.71
CA VAL A 329 5.94 8.08 5.77
C VAL A 329 5.99 6.75 6.52
N LYS A 330 5.32 5.75 5.96
CA LYS A 330 5.33 4.36 6.43
C LYS A 330 5.82 3.42 5.33
N PRO A 331 7.13 3.14 5.24
CA PRO A 331 7.64 2.08 4.38
C PRO A 331 7.10 0.72 4.83
N ILE A 332 6.49 -0.05 3.93
CA ILE A 332 5.96 -1.38 4.21
C ILE A 332 7.10 -2.41 4.18
N THR A 333 7.39 -3.02 5.32
CA THR A 333 8.46 -4.02 5.47
C THR A 333 7.92 -5.29 6.10
N TYR A 334 6.94 -5.95 5.47
CA TYR A 334 6.36 -7.21 5.97
C TYR A 334 7.38 -8.36 5.84
N GLN A 335 8.31 -8.41 6.77
CA GLN A 335 9.59 -9.10 6.65
C GLN A 335 9.46 -10.60 6.35
N HIS A 336 8.57 -11.33 7.03
CA HIS A 336 8.35 -12.76 6.75
C HIS A 336 7.67 -13.00 5.39
N GLN A 337 6.83 -12.06 4.92
CA GLN A 337 6.19 -12.15 3.61
C GLN A 337 7.07 -11.65 2.46
N SER A 338 8.00 -10.74 2.76
CA SER A 338 8.75 -9.97 1.77
C SER A 338 9.63 -10.83 0.86
N GLY A 339 10.03 -12.02 1.30
CA GLY A 339 10.76 -12.97 0.46
C GLY A 339 9.92 -13.49 -0.72
N GLU A 340 8.65 -13.80 -0.50
CA GLU A 340 7.71 -14.17 -1.57
C GLU A 340 7.46 -13.00 -2.51
N ILE A 341 7.27 -11.80 -1.96
CA ILE A 341 6.99 -10.59 -2.75
C ILE A 341 8.18 -10.23 -3.62
N TRP A 342 9.39 -10.30 -3.08
CA TRP A 342 10.62 -10.12 -3.83
C TRP A 342 10.76 -11.14 -4.97
N ALA A 343 10.58 -12.44 -4.68
CA ALA A 343 10.68 -13.49 -5.69
C ALA A 343 9.65 -13.30 -6.82
N LYS A 344 8.42 -12.87 -6.46
CA LYS A 344 7.37 -12.55 -7.43
C LYS A 344 7.73 -11.35 -8.28
N GLU A 345 8.19 -10.25 -7.68
CA GLU A 345 8.57 -9.04 -8.39
C GLU A 345 9.74 -9.32 -9.35
N PHE A 346 10.81 -9.97 -8.85
CA PHE A 346 11.94 -10.39 -9.67
C PHE A 346 11.50 -11.31 -10.82
N GLY A 347 10.50 -12.17 -10.59
CA GLY A 347 9.93 -13.04 -11.62
C GLY A 347 9.38 -12.29 -12.84
N PHE A 348 8.93 -11.04 -12.71
CA PHE A 348 8.54 -10.22 -13.87
C PHE A 348 9.77 -9.83 -14.71
N PHE A 349 10.85 -9.42 -14.06
CA PHE A 349 12.11 -9.08 -14.73
C PHE A 349 12.74 -10.30 -15.39
N GLN A 350 12.74 -11.45 -14.70
CA GLN A 350 13.29 -12.70 -15.20
C GLN A 350 12.52 -13.24 -16.42
N ARG A 351 11.24 -12.93 -16.59
CA ARG A 351 10.49 -13.31 -17.80
C ARG A 351 10.58 -12.29 -18.93
N THR A 352 11.13 -11.10 -18.67
CA THR A 352 11.19 -9.99 -19.62
C THR A 352 12.63 -9.58 -19.88
N ILE A 353 13.08 -8.48 -19.30
CA ILE A 353 14.35 -7.84 -19.67
C ILE A 353 15.59 -8.57 -19.12
N LEU A 354 15.43 -9.45 -18.14
CA LEU A 354 16.52 -10.24 -17.53
C LEU A 354 16.45 -11.73 -17.89
N ARG A 355 15.65 -12.13 -18.89
CA ARG A 355 15.39 -13.55 -19.19
C ARG A 355 16.58 -14.37 -19.68
N ASP A 356 17.58 -13.72 -20.25
CA ASP A 356 18.77 -14.39 -20.78
C ASP A 356 19.89 -14.52 -19.74
N PHE A 357 19.67 -14.04 -18.51
CA PHE A 357 20.61 -14.16 -17.41
C PHE A 357 20.36 -15.41 -16.58
N ASP A 358 21.41 -15.93 -15.95
CA ASP A 358 21.25 -16.86 -14.83
C ASP A 358 20.37 -16.20 -13.73
N PRO A 359 19.24 -16.82 -13.31
CA PRO A 359 18.30 -16.20 -12.39
C PRO A 359 18.92 -15.83 -11.04
N GLY A 360 19.80 -16.67 -10.49
CA GLY A 360 20.47 -16.41 -9.21
C GLY A 360 21.39 -15.20 -9.29
N THR A 361 22.18 -15.13 -10.36
CA THR A 361 23.09 -14.01 -10.63
C THR A 361 22.33 -12.71 -10.87
N ALA A 362 21.29 -12.72 -11.71
CA ALA A 362 20.47 -11.53 -11.97
C ALA A 362 19.76 -11.03 -10.70
N ALA A 363 19.22 -11.93 -9.87
CA ALA A 363 18.61 -11.57 -8.60
C ALA A 363 19.62 -10.92 -7.64
N ALA A 364 20.83 -11.46 -7.55
CA ALA A 364 21.89 -10.90 -6.71
C ALA A 364 22.32 -9.50 -7.17
N VAL A 365 22.45 -9.29 -8.49
CA VAL A 365 22.75 -7.96 -9.06
C VAL A 365 21.62 -6.97 -8.74
N MET A 366 20.37 -7.38 -8.88
CA MET A 366 19.22 -6.52 -8.60
C MET A 366 19.09 -6.20 -7.10
N GLN A 367 19.34 -7.16 -6.22
CA GLN A 367 19.44 -6.91 -4.77
C GLN A 367 20.54 -5.87 -4.48
N ALA A 368 21.72 -5.99 -5.10
CA ALA A 368 22.80 -5.04 -4.93
C ALA A 368 22.43 -3.62 -5.39
N MET A 369 21.73 -3.47 -6.53
CA MET A 369 21.22 -2.18 -7.01
C MET A 369 20.21 -1.55 -6.02
N LEU A 370 19.40 -2.39 -5.37
CA LEU A 370 18.36 -1.97 -4.41
C LEU A 370 18.89 -1.84 -2.97
N GLY A 371 20.16 -2.18 -2.72
CA GLY A 371 20.77 -2.15 -1.40
C GLY A 371 20.28 -3.26 -0.45
N LEU A 372 19.72 -4.34 -1.00
CA LEU A 372 19.24 -5.51 -0.25
C LEU A 372 20.40 -6.49 0.02
N LYS A 373 20.42 -7.06 1.22
CA LYS A 373 21.43 -8.04 1.66
C LYS A 373 20.74 -9.28 2.21
N GLU A 374 19.98 -9.93 1.35
CA GLU A 374 19.01 -10.95 1.76
C GLU A 374 19.38 -12.32 1.19
N ALA A 375 18.61 -13.34 1.57
CA ALA A 375 18.85 -14.69 1.11
C ALA A 375 18.83 -14.79 -0.44
N PRO A 376 19.60 -15.73 -1.03
CA PRO A 376 19.54 -16.02 -2.46
C PRO A 376 18.15 -16.41 -2.94
N LEU A 377 17.90 -16.25 -4.24
CA LEU A 377 16.57 -16.42 -4.86
C LEU A 377 15.91 -17.78 -4.55
N ASP A 378 16.69 -18.85 -4.47
CA ASP A 378 16.23 -20.23 -4.21
C ASP A 378 15.83 -20.48 -2.75
N GLN A 379 16.14 -19.56 -1.83
CA GLN A 379 15.91 -19.69 -0.39
C GLN A 379 15.08 -18.54 0.20
N VAL A 380 14.97 -17.43 -0.51
CA VAL A 380 14.38 -16.18 0.01
C VAL A 380 12.91 -16.32 0.43
N ILE A 381 12.15 -17.22 -0.21
CA ILE A 381 10.74 -17.47 0.14
C ILE A 381 10.63 -18.09 1.54
N GLN A 382 11.45 -19.11 1.82
CA GLN A 382 11.45 -19.85 3.08
C GLN A 382 12.12 -19.06 4.20
N ALA A 383 13.13 -18.25 3.86
CA ALA A 383 13.83 -17.39 4.81
C ALA A 383 13.03 -16.14 5.20
N GLY A 384 12.25 -15.58 4.27
CA GLY A 384 11.77 -14.21 4.39
C GLY A 384 12.93 -13.20 4.26
N MET A 385 12.70 -11.96 4.66
CA MET A 385 13.74 -10.94 4.76
C MET A 385 14.13 -10.74 6.22
N ASP A 386 15.41 -10.63 6.53
CA ASP A 386 15.88 -10.55 7.91
C ASP A 386 15.61 -9.15 8.51
N PRO A 387 15.01 -9.04 9.71
CA PRO A 387 14.70 -7.74 10.31
C PRO A 387 15.92 -6.81 10.47
N ASP A 388 17.09 -7.35 10.79
CA ASP A 388 18.29 -6.56 11.09
C ASP A 388 18.97 -6.01 9.83
N THR A 389 18.72 -6.61 8.66
CA THR A 389 19.19 -6.10 7.37
C THR A 389 18.11 -5.36 6.62
N TYR A 390 16.92 -5.96 6.46
CA TYR A 390 15.84 -5.43 5.65
C TYR A 390 15.08 -4.29 6.34
N VAL A 391 14.51 -4.54 7.53
CA VAL A 391 13.74 -3.50 8.24
C VAL A 391 14.66 -2.35 8.64
N TYR A 392 15.85 -2.66 9.18
CA TYR A 392 16.87 -1.66 9.48
C TYR A 392 17.28 -0.87 8.23
N GLY A 393 17.61 -1.56 7.13
CA GLY A 393 18.10 -0.94 5.89
C GLY A 393 17.08 -0.01 5.27
N GLN A 394 15.82 -0.46 5.11
CA GLN A 394 14.75 0.38 4.57
C GLN A 394 14.43 1.56 5.50
N CYS A 395 14.49 1.36 6.82
CA CYS A 395 14.32 2.45 7.78
C CYS A 395 15.44 3.50 7.68
N ALA A 396 16.71 3.07 7.66
CA ALA A 396 17.86 3.94 7.53
C ALA A 396 17.85 4.73 6.21
N ASP A 397 17.40 4.10 5.13
CA ASP A 397 17.22 4.73 3.83
C ASP A 397 16.10 5.78 3.84
N ALA A 398 14.96 5.46 4.44
CA ALA A 398 13.85 6.41 4.59
C ALA A 398 14.27 7.61 5.46
N VAL A 399 14.88 7.37 6.64
CA VAL A 399 15.36 8.42 7.54
C VAL A 399 16.37 9.34 6.84
N ARG A 400 17.30 8.76 6.09
CA ARG A 400 18.27 9.53 5.28
C ARG A 400 17.57 10.33 4.17
N GLY A 401 16.63 9.70 3.47
CA GLY A 401 15.98 10.25 2.28
C GLY A 401 14.94 11.34 2.57
N VAL A 402 14.30 11.32 3.74
CA VAL A 402 13.34 12.38 4.13
C VAL A 402 14.03 13.64 4.67
N HIS A 403 15.35 13.60 4.89
CA HIS A 403 16.14 14.75 5.33
C HIS A 403 15.57 15.46 6.58
N GLY A 404 14.96 14.71 7.50
CA GLY A 404 14.30 15.23 8.71
C GLY A 404 13.02 16.04 8.47
N LYS A 405 12.50 16.11 7.23
CA LYS A 405 11.30 16.89 6.87
C LYS A 405 9.99 16.12 7.06
N ALA A 406 10.05 14.80 7.19
CA ALA A 406 8.91 13.95 7.52
C ALA A 406 9.33 12.93 8.58
N LYS A 407 8.37 12.44 9.37
CA LYS A 407 8.61 11.34 10.31
C LYS A 407 8.66 9.99 9.58
N VAL A 408 9.44 9.04 10.09
CA VAL A 408 9.50 7.67 9.56
C VAL A 408 8.90 6.70 10.56
N TYR A 409 7.77 6.08 10.20
CA TYR A 409 7.08 5.07 11.00
C TYR A 409 7.08 3.74 10.25
N MET A 410 7.88 2.75 10.68
CA MET A 410 8.03 1.53 9.89
C MET A 410 6.79 0.65 9.93
N GLY A 411 6.32 0.20 8.76
CA GLY A 411 5.19 -0.71 8.63
C GLY A 411 5.62 -2.17 8.79
N LEU A 412 5.46 -2.71 9.99
CA LEU A 412 5.93 -4.05 10.35
C LEU A 412 4.87 -5.10 10.07
N GLY A 413 5.25 -6.18 9.39
CA GLY A 413 4.31 -7.25 9.06
C GLY A 413 4.11 -8.16 10.25
N ILE A 414 2.94 -8.13 10.87
CA ILE A 414 2.53 -9.12 11.87
C ILE A 414 1.50 -10.00 11.19
N ASP A 415 1.87 -11.26 10.96
CA ASP A 415 1.01 -12.25 10.29
C ASP A 415 0.42 -11.77 8.94
N ALA A 416 1.20 -10.97 8.21
CA ALA A 416 0.89 -10.70 6.80
C ALA A 416 0.69 -12.02 6.03
N PRO A 417 -0.36 -12.12 5.21
CA PRO A 417 -0.92 -13.41 4.79
C PRO A 417 0.07 -14.21 3.95
N ARG A 418 0.25 -15.49 4.28
CA ARG A 418 1.01 -16.40 3.41
C ARG A 418 0.15 -16.85 2.23
N VAL A 419 0.79 -17.07 1.09
CA VAL A 419 0.14 -17.60 -0.14
C VAL A 419 0.62 -19.00 -0.51
N ARG A 420 1.58 -19.54 0.25
CA ARG A 420 2.17 -20.87 0.08
C ARG A 420 2.65 -21.42 1.42
N ALA A 421 2.64 -22.74 1.54
CA ALA A 421 2.89 -23.42 2.81
C ALA A 421 4.35 -23.30 3.30
N ASP A 422 5.30 -23.22 2.37
CA ASP A 422 6.74 -23.16 2.60
C ASP A 422 7.28 -21.73 2.80
N GLN A 423 6.45 -20.69 2.65
CA GLN A 423 6.84 -19.32 2.96
C GLN A 423 7.11 -19.14 4.47
N ALA A 424 8.10 -18.28 4.78
CA ALA A 424 8.46 -17.92 6.15
C ALA A 424 7.25 -17.50 6.98
N LYS A 425 7.19 -17.98 8.22
CA LYS A 425 6.13 -17.67 9.19
C LYS A 425 6.53 -16.47 10.04
N CYS A 426 5.57 -15.63 10.38
CA CYS A 426 5.77 -14.63 11.41
C CYS A 426 5.96 -15.32 12.77
N THR A 427 6.86 -14.78 13.59
CA THR A 427 7.15 -15.26 14.94
C THR A 427 7.27 -14.08 15.90
N PRO A 428 7.17 -14.30 17.23
CA PRO A 428 7.37 -13.24 18.20
C PRO A 428 8.79 -12.64 18.13
N ASP A 429 9.79 -13.46 17.78
CA ASP A 429 11.17 -12.99 17.59
C ASP A 429 11.31 -12.05 16.40
N ILE A 430 10.71 -12.42 15.26
CA ILE A 430 10.69 -11.57 14.08
C ILE A 430 10.03 -10.23 14.41
N ALA A 431 8.87 -10.24 15.09
CA ALA A 431 8.17 -9.03 15.51
C ALA A 431 9.04 -8.15 16.43
N TYR A 432 9.65 -8.75 17.46
CA TYR A 432 10.58 -8.07 18.37
C TYR A 432 11.76 -7.43 17.64
N ARG A 433 12.48 -8.21 16.82
CA ARG A 433 13.67 -7.73 16.09
C ARG A 433 13.32 -6.61 15.12
N SER A 434 12.13 -6.64 14.52
CA SER A 434 11.64 -5.61 13.59
C SER A 434 11.42 -4.26 14.29
N VAL A 435 10.88 -4.28 15.52
CA VAL A 435 10.77 -3.08 16.36
C VAL A 435 12.16 -2.54 16.72
N MET A 436 13.05 -3.41 17.21
CA MET A 436 14.40 -3.03 17.60
C MET A 436 15.23 -2.50 16.42
N ALA A 437 15.09 -3.10 15.23
CA ALA A 437 15.71 -2.64 13.99
C ALA A 437 15.25 -1.22 13.61
N THR A 438 13.94 -0.95 13.73
CA THR A 438 13.37 0.38 13.44
C THR A 438 14.00 1.47 14.30
N TYR A 439 14.01 1.31 15.62
CA TYR A 439 14.54 2.35 16.51
C TYR A 439 16.08 2.46 16.45
N ARG A 440 16.80 1.36 16.21
CA ARG A 440 18.26 1.41 15.95
C ARG A 440 18.60 2.18 14.69
N ALA A 441 17.79 2.07 13.63
CA ALA A 441 17.96 2.81 12.38
C ALA A 441 17.57 4.29 12.45
N GLY A 442 16.98 4.74 13.57
CA GLY A 442 16.53 6.12 13.77
C GLY A 442 15.08 6.37 13.34
N GLY A 443 14.30 5.32 13.07
CA GLY A 443 12.85 5.43 12.90
C GLY A 443 12.19 5.98 14.17
N GLN A 444 11.09 6.70 13.98
CA GLN A 444 10.42 7.46 15.05
C GLN A 444 9.14 6.80 15.55
N GLY A 445 8.83 5.61 15.04
CA GLY A 445 7.63 4.86 15.39
C GLY A 445 7.46 3.63 14.53
N ILE A 446 6.43 2.87 14.84
CA ILE A 446 6.05 1.65 14.11
C ILE A 446 4.55 1.65 13.85
N VAL A 447 4.15 0.94 12.80
CA VAL A 447 2.75 0.62 12.52
C VAL A 447 2.63 -0.87 12.23
N LEU A 448 1.90 -1.57 13.06
CA LEU A 448 1.64 -3.01 12.95
C LEU A 448 0.59 -3.26 11.86
N ALA A 449 0.88 -4.18 10.96
CA ALA A 449 0.18 -4.31 9.68
C ALA A 449 0.16 -5.77 9.21
N PRO A 450 -0.76 -6.18 8.32
CA PRO A 450 -1.69 -5.35 7.54
C PRO A 450 -3.06 -5.13 8.18
N ASN A 451 -3.50 -5.98 9.11
CA ASN A 451 -4.77 -5.85 9.82
C ASN A 451 -4.78 -6.69 11.11
N TYR A 452 -5.19 -6.10 12.23
CA TYR A 452 -5.32 -6.76 13.54
C TYR A 452 -6.12 -8.07 13.47
N ALA A 453 -7.20 -8.15 12.68
CA ALA A 453 -8.01 -9.37 12.53
C ALA A 453 -7.27 -10.57 11.90
N SER A 454 -6.00 -10.41 11.50
CA SER A 454 -5.14 -11.48 11.00
C SER A 454 -3.94 -11.77 11.92
N MET A 455 -3.72 -10.97 12.95
CA MET A 455 -2.56 -11.05 13.82
C MET A 455 -2.78 -12.02 14.97
N HIS A 456 -1.82 -12.88 15.27
CA HIS A 456 -1.86 -13.64 16.52
C HIS A 456 -1.37 -12.75 17.67
N LEU A 457 -2.08 -12.74 18.79
CA LEU A 457 -1.68 -11.98 19.97
C LEU A 457 -0.32 -12.45 20.50
N THR A 458 0.01 -13.74 20.34
CA THR A 458 1.35 -14.27 20.65
C THR A 458 2.47 -13.61 19.85
N ASN A 459 2.26 -13.27 18.58
CA ASN A 459 3.24 -12.54 17.78
C ASN A 459 3.31 -11.06 18.19
N LEU A 460 2.17 -10.47 18.61
CA LEU A 460 2.12 -9.13 19.18
C LEU A 460 2.85 -9.04 20.53
N ASP A 461 2.94 -10.12 21.30
CA ASP A 461 3.74 -10.14 22.54
C ASP A 461 5.24 -9.89 22.26
N GLY A 462 5.73 -10.26 21.07
CA GLY A 462 7.08 -9.90 20.61
C GLY A 462 7.27 -8.38 20.45
N VAL A 463 6.25 -7.70 19.92
CA VAL A 463 6.22 -6.23 19.86
C VAL A 463 6.19 -5.64 21.26
N ALA A 464 5.31 -6.14 22.12
CA ALA A 464 5.18 -5.68 23.50
C ALA A 464 6.51 -5.77 24.26
N ARG A 465 7.22 -6.90 24.13
CA ARG A 465 8.54 -7.11 24.72
C ARG A 465 9.55 -6.04 24.26
N ALA A 466 9.59 -5.76 22.96
CA ALA A 466 10.50 -4.74 22.43
C ALA A 466 10.15 -3.35 22.97
N LEU A 467 8.87 -3.02 23.05
CA LEU A 467 8.41 -1.73 23.58
C LEU A 467 8.69 -1.60 25.09
N ASP A 468 8.56 -2.67 25.87
CA ASP A 468 8.93 -2.69 27.29
C ASP A 468 10.44 -2.39 27.46
N GLU A 469 11.30 -3.05 26.69
CA GLU A 469 12.76 -2.81 26.72
C GLU A 469 13.16 -1.40 26.27
N LEU A 470 12.38 -0.81 25.36
CA LEU A 470 12.58 0.57 24.89
C LEU A 470 11.97 1.62 25.84
N GLY A 471 11.26 1.21 26.89
CA GLY A 471 10.55 2.10 27.81
C GLY A 471 9.32 2.79 27.20
N LEU A 472 8.75 2.21 26.14
CA LEU A 472 7.63 2.77 25.38
C LEU A 472 6.28 2.13 25.71
N LYS A 473 6.25 1.04 26.47
CA LYS A 473 5.01 0.45 27.00
C LYS A 473 4.90 0.82 28.48
N ALA A 474 3.77 1.43 28.84
CA ALA A 474 3.53 2.06 30.14
C ALA A 474 2.41 1.34 30.89
#